data_AF-A0A7S2QGL1-F1
#
_entry.id   AF-A0A7S2QGL1-F1
#
_cell.length_a   1.000
_cell.length_b   1.000
_cell.length_c   1.000
_cell.angle_alpha   90.00
_cell.angle_beta   90.00
_cell.angle_gamma   90.00
#
_symmetry.space_group_name_H-M   'P 1'
#
loop_
_entity.id
_entity.type
_entity.pdbx_description
1 polymer ?
#
loop_
_entity_poly.entity_id
_entity_poly.type
_entity_poly.pdbx_seq_one_letter_code
_entity_poly.pdbx_strand_id
1 'polypeptide(L)'
;KKKGVRVVEGKEVPWNLFAPKTPYKGTCVSKETITSKSPLVNWETCHVVLRHDKNVPYVEGQSIGVIAPGPDKRGESPAKVRLYSIASSAVGDDETSKTVSLC
;
A
#
# COMPACT_ATOMS: atom_id res chain seq x y z
N LYS A 1 -6.68 18.14 -18.68
CA LYS A 1 -6.44 17.11 -17.63
C LYS A 1 -4.93 16.95 -17.46
N LYS A 2 -4.36 17.32 -16.30
CA LYS A 2 -2.95 17.02 -16.01
C LYS A 2 -2.77 15.50 -16.01
N LYS A 3 -1.79 14.99 -16.74
CA LYS A 3 -1.51 13.55 -16.82
C LYS A 3 -1.17 13.06 -15.41
N GLY A 4 -1.90 12.07 -14.90
CA GLY A 4 -1.66 11.54 -13.55
C GLY A 4 -2.28 12.32 -12.40
N VAL A 5 -3.32 13.13 -12.63
CA VAL A 5 -4.14 13.72 -11.54
C VAL A 5 -5.61 13.42 -11.80
N ARG A 6 -6.31 12.93 -10.77
CA ARG A 6 -7.76 12.73 -10.78
C ARG A 6 -8.40 13.61 -9.73
N VAL A 7 -9.57 14.17 -10.04
CA VAL A 7 -10.37 14.90 -9.06
C VAL A 7 -11.32 13.90 -8.40
N VAL A 8 -11.16 13.71 -7.08
CA VAL A 8 -12.06 12.91 -6.24
C VAL A 8 -12.64 13.86 -5.21
N GLU A 9 -13.97 14.00 -5.15
CA GLU A 9 -14.66 14.89 -4.21
C GLU A 9 -14.11 16.33 -4.18
N GLY A 10 -13.77 16.87 -5.35
CA GLY A 10 -13.23 18.23 -5.48
C GLY A 10 -11.75 18.39 -5.12
N LYS A 11 -11.05 17.32 -4.68
CA LYS A 11 -9.61 17.33 -4.41
C LYS A 11 -8.83 16.75 -5.59
N GLU A 12 -7.77 17.43 -6.02
CA GLU A 12 -6.80 16.90 -6.97
C GLU A 12 -5.90 15.85 -6.30
N VAL A 13 -6.04 14.59 -6.68
CA VAL A 13 -5.24 13.48 -6.15
C VAL A 13 -4.32 12.95 -7.25
N PRO A 14 -3.00 12.89 -7.01
CA PRO A 14 -2.06 12.31 -7.97
C PRO A 14 -2.30 10.80 -8.09
N TRP A 15 -2.16 10.29 -9.31
CA TRP A 15 -2.40 8.91 -9.68
C TRP A 15 -1.15 8.34 -10.33
N ASN A 16 -0.71 7.15 -9.92
CA ASN A 16 0.52 6.51 -10.38
C ASN A 16 1.78 7.38 -10.21
N LEU A 17 1.94 8.04 -9.05
CA LEU A 17 3.11 8.88 -8.74
C LEU A 17 4.43 8.09 -8.79
N PHE A 18 4.40 6.82 -8.36
CA PHE A 18 5.54 5.92 -8.39
C PHE A 18 5.30 4.78 -9.38
N ALA A 19 6.22 4.63 -10.33
CA ALA A 19 6.21 3.54 -11.29
C ALA A 19 6.96 2.31 -10.73
N PRO A 20 6.68 1.09 -11.20
CA PRO A 20 7.39 -0.11 -10.75
C PRO A 20 8.91 -0.06 -10.93
N LYS A 21 9.41 0.71 -11.90
CA LYS A 21 10.86 0.91 -12.15
C LYS A 21 11.50 1.89 -11.16
N THR A 22 10.72 2.78 -10.56
CA THR A 22 11.15 3.80 -9.61
C THR A 22 10.18 3.83 -8.43
N PRO A 23 10.12 2.73 -7.64
CA PRO A 23 9.17 2.61 -6.54
C PRO A 23 9.59 3.51 -5.37
N TYR A 24 8.62 3.92 -4.56
CA TYR A 24 8.91 4.54 -3.27
C TYR A 24 9.28 3.46 -2.23
N LYS A 25 10.36 3.68 -1.48
CA LYS A 25 10.80 2.77 -0.42
C LYS A 25 10.22 3.21 0.92
N GLY A 26 9.04 2.69 1.25
CA GLY A 26 8.44 2.85 2.58
C GLY A 26 9.07 1.95 3.63
N THR A 27 8.74 2.22 4.89
CA THR A 27 9.20 1.41 6.04
C THR A 27 8.02 0.74 6.71
N CYS A 28 8.12 -0.55 7.03
CA CYS A 28 7.10 -1.24 7.82
C CYS A 28 7.14 -0.74 9.26
N VAL A 29 6.00 -0.25 9.76
CA VAL A 29 5.83 0.25 11.13
C VAL A 29 5.31 -0.85 12.04
N SER A 30 4.30 -1.59 11.58
CA SER A 30 3.71 -2.70 12.32
C SER A 30 3.15 -3.77 11.38
N LYS A 31 3.09 -5.00 11.90
CA LYS A 31 2.42 -6.15 11.30
C LYS A 31 1.67 -6.85 12.44
N GLU A 32 0.35 -6.88 12.36
CA GLU A 32 -0.49 -7.53 13.36
C GLU A 32 -1.38 -8.57 12.70
N THR A 33 -1.36 -9.80 13.19
CA THR A 33 -2.25 -10.86 12.70
C THR A 33 -3.66 -10.60 13.22
N ILE A 34 -4.62 -10.37 12.32
CA ILE A 34 -6.03 -10.12 12.68
C ILE A 34 -6.88 -11.40 12.68
N THR A 35 -6.35 -12.49 12.13
CA THR A 35 -7.02 -13.79 12.17
C THR A 35 -6.87 -14.42 13.56
N SER A 36 -7.99 -14.76 14.20
CA SER A 36 -7.98 -15.47 15.48
C SER A 36 -7.46 -16.90 15.32
N LYS A 37 -6.56 -17.32 16.21
CA LYS A 37 -6.05 -18.70 16.21
C LYS A 37 -7.13 -19.66 16.72
N SER A 38 -7.56 -20.57 15.86
CA SER A 38 -8.49 -21.66 16.17
C SER A 38 -8.02 -22.92 15.44
N PRO A 39 -8.30 -24.15 15.94
CA PRO A 39 -7.89 -25.39 15.29
C PRO A 39 -8.32 -25.54 13.82
N LEU A 40 -9.37 -24.82 13.40
CA LEU A 40 -9.90 -24.84 12.03
C LEU A 40 -9.21 -23.84 11.08
N VAL A 41 -8.44 -22.89 11.60
CA VAL A 41 -7.85 -21.80 10.82
C VAL A 41 -6.46 -22.20 10.34
N ASN A 42 -6.27 -22.31 9.02
CA ASN A 42 -4.99 -22.62 8.37
C ASN A 42 -4.42 -21.47 7.51
N TRP A 43 -5.01 -20.27 7.60
CA TRP A 43 -4.55 -19.06 6.91
C TRP A 43 -4.17 -17.95 7.89
N GLU A 44 -3.45 -16.95 7.41
CA GLU A 44 -3.08 -15.75 8.15
C GLU A 44 -3.49 -14.51 7.34
N THR A 45 -4.23 -13.61 7.95
CA THR A 45 -4.47 -12.24 7.47
C THR A 45 -3.83 -11.27 8.45
N CYS A 46 -3.10 -10.29 7.93
CA CYS A 46 -2.36 -9.32 8.73
C CYS A 46 -2.77 -7.91 8.37
N HIS A 47 -2.98 -7.09 9.39
CA HIS A 47 -2.99 -5.64 9.24
C HIS A 47 -1.54 -5.14 9.25
N VAL A 48 -1.12 -4.48 8.17
CA VAL A 48 0.25 -4.00 7.99
C VAL A 48 0.24 -2.50 7.78
N VAL A 49 0.98 -1.77 8.62
CA VAL A 49 1.11 -0.31 8.52
C VAL A 49 2.47 0.03 7.93
N LEU A 50 2.47 0.82 6.86
CA LEU A 50 3.67 1.29 6.16
C LEU A 50 3.81 2.81 6.31
N ARG A 51 5.00 3.29 6.68
CA ARG A 51 5.34 4.72 6.71
C ARG A 51 5.78 5.18 5.34
N HIS A 52 5.20 6.30 4.89
CA HIS A 52 5.52 6.97 3.63
C HIS A 52 5.85 8.45 3.76
N ASP A 53 5.80 9.02 4.97
CA ASP A 53 6.25 10.38 5.27
C ASP A 53 5.67 11.46 4.32
N LYS A 54 4.38 11.33 3.99
CA LYS A 54 3.60 12.19 3.07
C LYS A 54 4.01 12.11 1.59
N ASN A 55 4.91 11.21 1.22
CA ASN A 55 5.35 11.05 -0.17
C ASN A 55 4.35 10.27 -1.02
N VAL A 56 3.48 9.48 -0.40
CA VAL A 56 2.44 8.69 -1.09
C VAL A 56 1.07 9.23 -0.67
N PRO A 57 0.64 10.39 -1.20
CA PRO A 57 -0.71 10.88 -0.97
C PRO A 57 -1.72 9.99 -1.70
N TYR A 58 -2.76 9.56 -0.99
CA TYR A 58 -3.87 8.76 -1.53
C TYR A 58 -5.21 9.26 -0.96
N VAL A 59 -6.30 8.75 -1.52
CA VAL A 59 -7.65 8.85 -0.96
C VAL A 59 -8.27 7.47 -0.87
N GLU A 60 -9.36 7.37 -0.12
CA GLU A 60 -10.14 6.16 0.08
C GLU A 60 -10.54 5.53 -1.26
N GLY A 61 -10.57 4.18 -1.29
CA GLY A 61 -10.91 3.40 -2.48
C GLY A 61 -9.76 3.23 -3.49
N GLN A 62 -8.56 3.75 -3.21
CA GLN A 62 -7.37 3.47 -4.02
C GLN A 62 -6.65 2.18 -3.60
N SER A 63 -5.70 1.77 -4.44
CA SER A 63 -4.80 0.64 -4.21
C SER A 63 -3.35 1.10 -4.38
N ILE A 64 -2.42 0.43 -3.68
CA ILE A 64 -0.98 0.60 -3.88
C ILE A 64 -0.35 -0.67 -4.43
N GLY A 65 0.68 -0.49 -5.25
CA GLY A 65 1.51 -1.58 -5.76
C GLY A 65 2.67 -1.87 -4.82
N VAL A 66 2.79 -3.13 -4.39
CA VAL A 66 3.91 -3.62 -3.58
C VAL A 66 4.81 -4.52 -4.44
N ILE A 67 6.11 -4.26 -4.38
CA ILE A 67 7.16 -5.06 -5.03
C ILE A 67 7.86 -5.87 -3.94
N ALA A 68 7.79 -7.20 -4.04
CA ALA A 68 8.49 -8.08 -3.12
C ALA A 68 10.02 -7.99 -3.33
N PRO A 69 10.82 -8.12 -2.27
CA PRO A 69 12.27 -8.22 -2.41
C PRO A 69 12.67 -9.50 -3.14
N GLY A 70 13.80 -9.44 -3.86
CA GLY A 70 14.34 -10.58 -4.60
C GLY A 70 13.67 -10.84 -5.95
N PRO A 71 14.15 -11.86 -6.69
CA PRO A 71 13.55 -12.28 -7.94
C PRO A 71 12.20 -12.98 -7.72
N ASP A 72 11.32 -12.94 -8.71
CA ASP A 72 10.09 -13.71 -8.70
C ASP A 72 10.35 -15.23 -8.90
N LYS A 73 9.28 -16.04 -8.91
CA LYS A 73 9.37 -17.50 -9.12
C LYS A 73 10.00 -17.89 -10.48
N ARG A 74 10.10 -16.95 -11.42
CA ARG A 74 10.65 -17.14 -12.77
C ARG A 74 12.05 -16.52 -12.90
N GLY A 75 12.59 -15.92 -11.84
CA GLY A 75 13.90 -15.26 -11.84
C GLY A 75 13.87 -13.77 -12.23
N GLU A 76 12.70 -13.17 -12.46
CA GLU A 76 12.60 -11.75 -12.83
C GLU A 76 12.87 -10.83 -11.63
N SER A 77 13.78 -9.87 -11.77
CA SER A 77 14.11 -8.86 -10.74
C SER A 77 14.02 -7.44 -11.32
N PRO A 78 13.26 -6.52 -10.71
CA PRO A 78 12.46 -6.70 -9.49
C PRO A 78 11.24 -7.60 -9.74
N ALA A 79 10.74 -8.26 -8.69
CA ALA A 79 9.54 -9.07 -8.79
C ALA A 79 8.34 -8.25 -9.29
N LYS A 80 7.38 -8.91 -9.96
CA LYS A 80 6.17 -8.24 -10.46
C LYS A 80 5.40 -7.56 -9.31
N VAL A 81 4.80 -6.41 -9.62
CA VAL A 81 3.99 -5.66 -8.66
C VAL A 81 2.73 -6.45 -8.30
N ARG A 82 2.36 -6.45 -7.01
CA ARG A 82 1.05 -6.93 -6.54
C ARG A 82 0.26 -5.72 -6.06
N LEU A 83 -0.98 -5.59 -6.49
CA LEU A 83 -1.86 -4.51 -6.04
C LEU A 83 -2.59 -4.94 -4.78
N TYR A 84 -2.57 -4.07 -3.77
CA TYR A 84 -3.34 -4.22 -2.54
C TYR A 84 -4.23 -3.00 -2.37
N SER A 85 -5.50 -3.23 -2.03
CA SER A 85 -6.40 -2.15 -1.62
C SER A 85 -5.89 -1.51 -0.35
N ILE A 86 -5.98 -0.19 -0.27
CA ILE A 86 -5.62 0.55 0.93
C ILE A 86 -6.71 0.31 1.98
N ALA A 87 -6.32 -0.10 3.18
CA ALA A 87 -7.21 -0.42 4.29
C ALA A 87 -7.46 0.77 5.24
N SER A 88 -6.71 1.87 5.09
CA SER A 88 -6.78 3.08 5.91
C SER A 88 -7.48 4.25 5.20
N SER A 89 -8.00 5.21 5.97
CA SER A 89 -8.43 6.52 5.45
C SER A 89 -7.24 7.34 4.92
N ALA A 90 -7.48 8.43 4.19
CA ALA A 90 -6.44 9.27 3.59
C ALA A 90 -5.43 9.83 4.62
N VAL A 91 -5.85 9.97 5.88
CA VAL A 91 -5.00 10.44 6.98
C VAL A 91 -4.17 9.31 7.63
N GLY A 92 -4.39 8.04 7.22
CA GLY A 92 -3.78 6.87 7.84
C GLY A 92 -4.40 6.52 9.19
N ASP A 93 -4.07 5.33 9.72
CA ASP A 93 -4.61 4.85 11.00
C ASP A 93 -4.12 5.68 12.20
N ASP A 94 -2.97 6.35 12.05
CA ASP A 94 -2.40 7.25 13.06
C ASP A 94 -2.80 8.72 12.86
N GLU A 95 -3.67 9.01 11.89
CA GLU A 95 -4.16 10.35 11.53
C GLU A 95 -3.07 11.37 11.13
N THR A 96 -1.82 10.94 10.95
CA THR A 96 -0.70 11.85 10.66
C THR A 96 -0.54 12.19 9.17
N SER A 97 -1.30 11.49 8.30
CA SER A 97 -1.13 11.46 6.85
C SER A 97 0.26 10.98 6.39
N LYS A 98 1.00 10.29 7.27
CA LYS A 98 2.35 9.74 6.98
C LYS A 98 2.37 8.22 6.84
N THR A 99 1.22 7.58 7.02
CA THR A 99 1.09 6.11 7.01
C THR A 99 0.03 5.65 6.01
N VAL A 100 0.14 4.40 5.60
CA VAL A 100 -0.82 3.68 4.77
C VAL A 100 -0.93 2.25 5.27
N SER A 101 -2.15 1.73 5.35
CA SER A 101 -2.39 0.38 5.88
C SER A 101 -2.87 -0.57 4.80
N LEU A 102 -2.49 -1.84 4.94
CA LEU A 102 -2.85 -2.96 4.06
C LEU A 102 -3.43 -4.12 4.87
N CYS A 103 -4.24 -4.94 4.21
CA CYS A 103 -4.83 -6.18 4.74
C CYS A 103 -4.69 -7.31 3.70
#